data_AF-A0A5A8AEM5-F1
#
_entry.id   AF-A0A5A8AEM5-F1
#
_cell.length_a   1.000
_cell.length_b   1.000
_cell.length_c   1.000
_cell.angle_alpha   90.00
_cell.angle_beta   90.00
_cell.angle_gamma   90.00
#
_symmetry.space_group_name_H-M   'P 1'
#
loop_
_entity.id
_entity.type
_entity.pdbx_description
1 polymer ?
#
loop_
_entity_poly.entity_id
_entity_poly.type
_entity_poly.pdbx_seq_one_letter_code
_entity_poly.pdbx_strand_id
1 'polypeptide(L)'
;MTSAEHAEYDRLTEGMEMDFIVLTESFMGYCEEIIFGQDYPEIKYFCYHLYNDNYTCRIFLRLSCRIEKLYNKINPDRYPELSNGFANLLIYLKEPIAREADQDYIAENHSYWRGEIVKDPELAYSGSFRKYLSAL
;
A
#
# COMPACT_ATOMS: atom_id res chain seq x y z
N MET A 1 -10.03 11.12 -13.75
CA MET A 1 -10.51 11.91 -12.60
C MET A 1 -10.80 13.35 -13.00
N THR A 2 -11.82 13.98 -12.42
CA THR A 2 -12.17 15.39 -12.70
C THR A 2 -11.43 16.38 -11.76
N SER A 3 -11.37 17.67 -12.11
CA SER A 3 -10.81 18.70 -11.23
C SER A 3 -11.55 18.81 -9.89
N ALA A 4 -12.86 18.56 -9.87
CA ALA A 4 -13.66 18.55 -8.65
C ALA A 4 -13.31 17.37 -7.73
N GLU A 5 -12.92 16.24 -8.30
CA GLU A 5 -12.47 15.07 -7.53
C GLU A 5 -11.06 15.26 -6.99
N HIS A 6 -10.16 15.91 -7.73
CA HIS A 6 -8.85 16.30 -7.19
C HIS A 6 -9.01 17.25 -5.99
N ALA A 7 -9.86 18.27 -6.10
CA ALA A 7 -10.11 19.19 -4.99
C ALA A 7 -10.72 18.48 -3.76
N GLU A 8 -11.56 17.46 -3.98
CA GLU A 8 -12.12 16.65 -2.90
C GLU A 8 -11.08 15.71 -2.27
N TYR A 9 -10.21 15.12 -3.07
CA TYR A 9 -9.05 14.37 -2.59
C TYR A 9 -8.20 15.25 -1.66
N ASP A 10 -7.76 16.42 -2.14
CA ASP A 10 -6.92 17.36 -1.38
C ASP A 10 -7.58 17.73 -0.05
N ARG A 11 -8.89 18.02 -0.07
CA ARG A 11 -9.67 18.34 1.15
C ARG A 11 -9.74 17.18 2.14
N LEU A 12 -9.77 15.93 1.65
CA LEU A 12 -9.86 14.74 2.49
C LEU A 12 -8.49 14.34 3.08
N THR A 13 -7.41 14.59 2.34
CA THR A 13 -6.05 14.20 2.69
C THR A 13 -5.24 15.30 3.38
N GLU A 14 -5.75 16.53 3.42
CA GLU A 14 -5.12 17.67 4.10
C GLU A 14 -4.56 17.30 5.49
N GLY A 15 -3.25 17.47 5.66
CA GLY A 15 -2.53 17.27 6.92
C GLY A 15 -2.17 15.81 7.23
N MET A 16 -2.35 14.88 6.29
CA MET A 16 -1.97 13.47 6.46
C MET A 16 -0.49 13.17 6.20
N GLU A 17 0.24 14.09 5.57
CA GLU A 17 1.60 13.86 5.08
C GLU A 17 2.56 13.46 6.23
N MET A 18 2.37 14.07 7.40
CA MET A 18 3.21 13.82 8.57
C MET A 18 2.86 12.53 9.32
N ASP A 19 1.65 11.98 9.13
CA ASP A 19 1.18 10.81 9.86
C ASP A 19 1.85 9.50 9.39
N PHE A 20 2.40 9.51 8.19
CA PHE A 20 2.89 8.31 7.49
C PHE A 20 4.30 8.43 6.93
N ILE A 21 5.10 9.39 7.41
CA ILE A 21 6.48 9.65 6.94
C ILE A 21 7.44 8.44 7.00
N VAL A 22 7.10 7.44 7.81
CA VAL A 22 7.86 6.19 7.96
C VAL A 22 7.59 5.22 6.80
N LEU A 23 6.46 5.37 6.11
CA LEU A 23 6.24 4.74 4.82
C LEU A 23 7.03 5.54 3.78
N THR A 24 7.71 4.84 2.87
CA THR A 24 8.56 5.51 1.88
C THR A 24 7.72 6.45 1.02
N GLU A 25 8.32 7.56 0.59
CA GLU A 25 7.69 8.51 -0.33
C GLU A 25 7.17 7.81 -1.59
N SER A 26 7.96 6.86 -2.12
CA SER A 26 7.55 6.01 -3.24
C SER A 26 6.25 5.24 -2.96
N PHE A 27 6.09 4.62 -1.78
CA PHE A 27 4.88 3.86 -1.47
C PHE A 27 3.65 4.75 -1.36
N MET A 28 3.79 5.94 -0.76
CA MET A 28 2.70 6.91 -0.71
C MET A 28 2.32 7.41 -2.10
N GLY A 29 3.32 7.63 -2.98
CA GLY A 29 3.10 7.92 -4.40
C GLY A 29 2.31 6.83 -5.11
N TYR A 30 2.67 5.55 -4.93
CA TYR A 30 1.91 4.43 -5.52
C TYR A 30 0.47 4.36 -5.02
N CYS A 31 0.23 4.66 -3.73
CA CYS A 31 -1.13 4.75 -3.20
C CYS A 31 -1.95 5.82 -3.91
N GLU A 32 -1.36 6.99 -4.13
CA GLU A 32 -2.01 8.11 -4.83
C GLU A 32 -2.26 7.80 -6.31
N GLU A 33 -1.29 7.20 -7.00
CA GLU A 33 -1.43 6.74 -8.39
C GLU A 33 -2.64 5.80 -8.55
N ILE A 34 -2.82 4.84 -7.63
CA ILE A 34 -3.98 3.93 -7.62
C ILE A 34 -5.28 4.67 -7.36
N ILE A 35 -5.29 5.62 -6.40
CA ILE A 35 -6.47 6.47 -6.17
C ILE A 35 -6.83 7.23 -7.44
N PHE A 36 -5.83 7.66 -8.22
CA PHE A 36 -6.03 8.36 -9.50
C PHE A 36 -6.25 7.44 -10.69
N GLY A 37 -6.47 6.14 -10.46
CA GLY A 37 -6.87 5.16 -11.47
C GLY A 37 -5.72 4.60 -12.30
N GLN A 38 -4.47 4.76 -11.84
CA GLN A 38 -3.32 4.06 -12.44
C GLN A 38 -3.19 2.67 -11.84
N ASP A 39 -2.85 1.69 -12.69
CA ASP A 39 -2.52 0.35 -12.23
C ASP A 39 -1.07 0.31 -11.76
N TYR A 40 -0.86 -0.13 -10.52
CA TYR A 40 0.46 -0.45 -9.98
C TYR A 40 0.47 -1.90 -9.47
N PRO A 41 0.60 -2.91 -10.35
CA PRO A 41 0.45 -4.32 -9.98
C PRO A 41 1.41 -4.80 -8.89
N GLU A 42 2.55 -4.13 -8.73
CA GLU A 42 3.57 -4.45 -7.74
C GLU A 42 3.18 -4.01 -6.32
N ILE A 43 2.15 -3.15 -6.16
CA ILE A 43 1.78 -2.62 -4.84
C ILE A 43 1.43 -3.71 -3.84
N LYS A 44 0.88 -4.84 -4.31
CA LYS A 44 0.53 -5.99 -3.47
C LYS A 44 1.74 -6.52 -2.71
N TYR A 45 2.92 -6.55 -3.36
CA TYR A 45 4.16 -7.00 -2.75
C TYR A 45 4.67 -6.01 -1.70
N PHE A 46 4.51 -4.71 -1.94
CA PHE A 46 4.81 -3.66 -0.96
C PHE A 46 3.86 -3.76 0.25
N CYS A 47 2.56 -3.93 0.03
CA CYS A 47 1.57 -4.11 1.09
C CYS A 47 1.91 -5.34 1.95
N TYR A 48 2.25 -6.47 1.32
CA TYR A 48 2.73 -7.65 2.03
C TYR A 48 3.98 -7.38 2.85
N HIS A 49 4.97 -6.70 2.26
CA HIS A 49 6.23 -6.40 2.95
C HIS A 49 6.01 -5.57 4.21
N LEU A 50 5.28 -4.46 4.06
CA LEU A 50 5.00 -3.51 5.13
C LEU A 50 4.13 -4.13 6.23
N TYR A 51 3.13 -4.95 5.87
CA TYR A 51 2.32 -5.67 6.84
C TYR A 51 3.14 -6.67 7.66
N ASN A 52 4.06 -7.40 7.03
CA ASN A 52 4.88 -8.43 7.67
C ASN A 52 6.22 -7.92 8.23
N ASP A 53 6.45 -6.61 8.24
CA ASP A 53 7.67 -6.01 8.77
C ASP A 53 7.42 -5.44 10.17
N ASN A 54 8.27 -5.84 11.12
CA ASN A 54 8.09 -5.52 12.54
C ASN A 54 8.09 -4.00 12.82
N TYR A 55 8.76 -3.21 11.98
CA TYR A 55 8.88 -1.78 12.16
C TYR A 55 7.70 -1.04 11.51
N THR A 56 7.31 -1.45 10.31
CA THR A 56 6.31 -0.72 9.50
C THR A 56 4.87 -1.22 9.67
N CYS A 57 4.64 -2.46 10.15
CA CYS A 57 3.32 -3.08 10.28
C CYS A 57 2.27 -2.20 10.97
N ARG A 58 2.62 -1.63 12.14
CA ARG A 58 1.70 -0.77 12.91
C ARG A 58 1.30 0.49 12.14
N ILE A 59 2.23 1.05 11.37
CA ILE A 59 2.01 2.28 10.59
C ILE A 59 1.19 1.96 9.35
N PHE A 60 1.50 0.85 8.68
CA PHE A 60 0.71 0.31 7.57
C PHE A 60 -0.76 0.07 7.97
N LEU A 61 -1.01 -0.57 9.12
CA LEU A 61 -2.37 -0.78 9.63
C LEU A 61 -3.11 0.53 9.95
N ARG A 62 -2.38 1.53 10.49
CA ARG A 62 -2.93 2.88 10.70
C ARG A 62 -3.30 3.55 9.36
N LEU A 63 -2.46 3.40 8.33
CA LEU A 63 -2.76 3.91 6.99
C LEU A 63 -4.02 3.24 6.44
N SER A 64 -4.07 1.90 6.45
CA SER A 64 -5.24 1.13 5.99
C SER A 64 -6.54 1.60 6.66
N CYS A 65 -6.52 1.78 7.99
CA CYS A 65 -7.68 2.31 8.72
C CYS A 65 -8.00 3.77 8.36
N ARG A 66 -6.99 4.61 8.11
CA ARG A 66 -7.20 6.00 7.72
C ARG A 66 -7.81 6.10 6.32
N ILE A 67 -7.30 5.36 5.34
CA ILE A 67 -7.85 5.28 3.99
C ILE A 67 -9.29 4.79 4.02
N GLU A 68 -9.61 3.78 4.82
CA GLU A 68 -10.98 3.29 5.01
C GLU A 68 -11.93 4.36 5.58
N LYS A 69 -11.45 5.16 6.55
CA LYS A 69 -12.22 6.30 7.08
C LYS A 69 -12.43 7.40 6.05
N LEU A 70 -11.47 7.64 5.15
CA LEU A 70 -11.62 8.61 4.07
C LEU A 70 -12.61 8.12 3.02
N TYR A 71 -12.49 6.86 2.61
CA TYR A 71 -13.41 6.22 1.67
C TYR A 71 -14.87 6.39 2.13
N ASN A 72 -15.15 6.14 3.41
CA ASN A 72 -16.50 6.29 3.99
C ASN A 72 -17.03 7.74 4.04
N LYS A 73 -16.18 8.75 3.78
CA LYS A 73 -16.60 10.17 3.71
C LYS A 73 -16.89 10.64 2.28
N ILE A 74 -16.47 9.87 1.27
CA ILE A 74 -16.68 10.24 -0.12
C ILE A 74 -18.16 10.07 -0.45
N ASN A 75 -18.75 11.05 -1.14
CA ASN A 75 -20.08 10.89 -1.74
C ASN A 75 -19.91 10.25 -3.13
N PRO A 76 -20.26 8.95 -3.31
CA PRO A 76 -20.02 8.24 -4.57
C PRO A 76 -20.86 8.78 -5.73
N ASP A 77 -22.04 9.37 -5.46
CA ASP A 77 -22.88 9.97 -6.51
C ASP A 77 -22.26 11.25 -7.09
N ARG A 78 -21.41 11.93 -6.29
CA ARG A 78 -20.75 13.18 -6.67
C ARG A 78 -19.30 12.99 -7.14
N TYR A 79 -18.61 11.99 -6.59
CA TYR A 79 -17.19 11.72 -6.82
C TYR A 79 -16.94 10.22 -7.09
N PRO A 80 -17.53 9.66 -8.16
CA PRO A 80 -17.50 8.23 -8.41
C PRO A 80 -16.09 7.68 -8.69
N GLU A 81 -15.25 8.39 -9.43
CA GLU A 81 -13.89 7.93 -9.75
C GLU A 81 -13.00 7.97 -8.52
N LEU A 82 -13.15 9.01 -7.70
CA LEU A 82 -12.44 9.10 -6.42
C LEU A 82 -12.86 7.95 -5.48
N SER A 83 -14.17 7.66 -5.40
CA SER A 83 -14.69 6.54 -4.62
C SER A 83 -14.11 5.21 -5.10
N ASN A 84 -14.10 4.98 -6.42
CA ASN A 84 -13.51 3.78 -7.03
C ASN A 84 -12.01 3.66 -6.75
N GLY A 85 -11.26 4.75 -6.87
CA GLY A 85 -9.82 4.78 -6.60
C GLY A 85 -9.49 4.39 -5.15
N PHE A 86 -10.20 4.96 -4.18
CA PHE A 86 -10.06 4.57 -2.78
C PHE A 86 -10.45 3.10 -2.53
N ALA A 87 -11.52 2.62 -3.17
CA ALA A 87 -11.93 1.22 -3.06
C ALA A 87 -10.85 0.27 -3.63
N ASN A 88 -10.26 0.61 -4.77
CA ASN A 88 -9.18 -0.16 -5.38
C ASN A 88 -7.95 -0.21 -4.48
N LEU A 89 -7.53 0.92 -3.91
CA LEU A 89 -6.43 0.95 -2.96
C LEU A 89 -6.73 0.08 -1.72
N LEU A 90 -7.96 0.14 -1.20
CA LEU A 90 -8.36 -0.67 -0.04
C LEU A 90 -8.26 -2.18 -0.31
N ILE A 91 -8.53 -2.64 -1.53
CA ILE A 91 -8.34 -4.05 -1.88
C ILE A 91 -6.88 -4.46 -1.61
N TYR A 92 -5.92 -3.70 -2.13
CA TYR A 92 -4.49 -3.98 -1.92
C TYR A 92 -4.07 -3.86 -0.44
N LEU A 93 -4.54 -2.83 0.27
CA LEU A 93 -4.19 -2.62 1.66
C LEU A 93 -4.75 -3.70 2.61
N LYS A 94 -5.88 -4.33 2.25
CA LYS A 94 -6.52 -5.39 3.04
C LYS A 94 -6.10 -6.80 2.63
N GLU A 95 -5.58 -6.98 1.41
CA GLU A 95 -5.12 -8.27 0.89
C GLU A 95 -4.19 -9.03 1.86
N PRO A 96 -3.10 -8.44 2.42
CA PRO A 96 -2.21 -9.18 3.30
C PRO A 96 -2.87 -9.62 4.61
N ILE A 97 -3.91 -8.92 5.06
CA ILE A 97 -4.69 -9.28 6.25
C ILE A 97 -5.63 -10.44 5.93
N ALA A 98 -6.32 -10.36 4.78
CA ALA A 98 -7.26 -11.39 4.35
C ALA A 98 -6.59 -12.71 3.97
N ARG A 99 -5.33 -12.65 3.52
CA ARG A 99 -4.55 -13.80 3.01
C ARG A 99 -3.39 -14.19 3.93
N GLU A 100 -3.41 -13.80 5.20
CA GLU A 100 -2.31 -14.07 6.15
C GLU A 100 -1.98 -15.56 6.31
N ALA A 101 -2.97 -16.45 6.15
CA ALA A 101 -2.79 -17.90 6.26
C ALA A 101 -2.56 -18.62 4.91
N ASP A 102 -2.68 -17.89 3.79
CA ASP A 102 -2.59 -18.45 2.44
C ASP A 102 -1.12 -18.70 2.06
N GLN A 103 -0.74 -19.98 1.98
CA GLN A 103 0.63 -20.39 1.71
C GLN A 103 1.09 -20.05 0.29
N ASP A 104 0.19 -20.08 -0.70
CA ASP A 104 0.53 -19.76 -2.09
C ASP A 104 0.80 -18.25 -2.21
N TYR A 105 -0.03 -17.43 -1.55
CA TYR A 105 0.19 -15.99 -1.43
C TYR A 105 1.53 -15.67 -0.76
N ILE A 106 1.84 -16.31 0.37
CA ILE A 106 3.12 -16.13 1.08
C ILE A 106 4.29 -16.51 0.16
N ALA A 107 4.22 -17.67 -0.49
CA ALA A 107 5.29 -18.15 -1.36
C ALA A 107 5.51 -17.22 -2.56
N GLU A 108 4.45 -16.72 -3.20
CA GLU A 108 4.51 -15.75 -4.30
C GLU A 108 5.24 -14.48 -3.87
N ASN A 109 4.84 -13.90 -2.73
CA ASN A 109 5.45 -12.68 -2.20
C ASN A 109 6.91 -12.87 -1.81
N HIS A 110 7.24 -14.01 -1.18
CA HIS A 110 8.64 -14.35 -0.85
C HIS A 110 9.49 -14.49 -2.11
N SER A 111 8.96 -15.13 -3.16
CA SER A 111 9.65 -15.31 -4.43
C SER A 111 9.94 -13.97 -5.10
N TYR A 112 8.94 -13.08 -5.17
CA TYR A 112 9.09 -11.73 -5.70
C TYR A 112 10.22 -10.97 -5.00
N TRP A 113 10.14 -10.82 -3.67
CA TRP A 113 11.13 -10.05 -2.93
C TRP A 113 12.53 -10.66 -3.00
N ARG A 114 12.65 -12.00 -2.97
CA ARG A 114 13.93 -12.66 -3.19
C ARG A 114 14.51 -12.30 -4.55
N GLY A 115 13.68 -12.28 -5.60
CA GLY A 115 14.06 -11.89 -6.94
C GLY A 115 14.61 -10.47 -7.02
N GLU A 116 13.98 -9.52 -6.32
CA GLU A 116 14.41 -8.12 -6.29
C GLU A 116 15.68 -7.91 -5.44
N ILE A 117 15.76 -8.53 -4.27
CA ILE A 117 16.93 -8.40 -3.38
C ILE A 117 18.20 -8.96 -4.00
N VAL A 118 18.13 -10.05 -4.77
CA VAL A 118 19.31 -10.62 -5.44
C VAL A 118 19.87 -9.67 -6.51
N LYS A 119 19.04 -8.79 -7.06
CA LYS A 119 19.45 -7.78 -8.06
C LYS A 119 19.97 -6.50 -7.41
N ASP A 120 19.57 -6.21 -6.17
CA ASP A 120 19.89 -4.97 -5.46
C ASP A 120 20.68 -5.24 -4.16
N PRO A 121 21.99 -4.97 -4.17
CA PRO A 121 22.83 -5.12 -2.98
C PRO A 121 22.37 -4.29 -1.78
N GLU A 122 21.77 -3.12 -1.97
CA GLU A 122 21.32 -2.26 -0.85
C GLU A 122 20.16 -2.92 -0.10
N LEU A 123 19.21 -3.50 -0.84
CA LEU A 123 18.14 -4.30 -0.25
C LEU A 123 18.67 -5.54 0.47
N ALA A 124 19.71 -6.18 -0.07
CA ALA A 124 20.31 -7.38 0.54
C ALA A 124 20.93 -7.11 1.92
N TYR A 125 21.48 -5.90 2.14
CA TYR A 125 22.03 -5.52 3.44
C TYR A 125 20.96 -5.03 4.44
N SER A 126 19.78 -4.65 3.97
CA SER A 126 18.67 -4.15 4.80
C SER A 126 18.04 -5.23 5.67
N GLY A 127 17.97 -4.97 6.98
CA GLY A 127 17.43 -5.91 7.97
C GLY A 127 15.97 -6.32 7.70
N SER A 128 15.14 -5.40 7.20
CA SER A 128 13.73 -5.65 6.86
C SER A 128 13.55 -6.66 5.73
N PHE A 129 14.54 -6.80 4.85
CA PHE A 129 14.48 -7.67 3.67
C PHE A 129 15.20 -9.01 3.85
N ARG A 130 16.06 -9.16 4.86
CA ARG A 130 16.79 -10.42 5.11
C ARG A 130 15.88 -11.65 5.28
N LYS A 131 14.65 -11.45 5.77
CA LYS A 131 13.64 -12.52 5.93
C LYS A 131 13.30 -13.25 4.62
N TYR A 132 13.52 -12.63 3.47
CA TYR A 132 13.29 -13.24 2.15
C TYR A 132 14.51 -14.01 1.62
N LEU A 133 15.70 -13.78 2.20
CA LEU A 133 16.93 -14.48 1.82
C LEU A 133 17.08 -15.82 2.55
N SER A 134 16.61 -15.89 3.79
CA SER A 134 16.70 -17.06 4.67
C SER A 134 15.63 -18.14 4.42
N ALA A 135 14.73 -17.96 3.46
CA ALA A 135 13.67 -18.92 3.17
C ALA A 135 14.14 -20.01 2.20
N LEU A 136 14.58 -21.14 2.77
CA LEU A 136 14.24 -22.51 2.39
C LEU A 136 14.19 -23.35 3.66
#